data_AF-A0A3B1AY22-F1
#
_entry.id   AF-A0A3B1AY22-F1
#
_cell.length_a   1.000
_cell.length_b   1.000
_cell.length_c   1.000
_cell.angle_alpha   90.00
_cell.angle_beta   90.00
_cell.angle_gamma   90.00
#
_symmetry.space_group_name_H-M   'P 1'
#
loop_
_entity.id
_entity.type
_entity.pdbx_description
1 polymer ?
#
loop_
_entity_poly.entity_id
_entity_poly.type
_entity_poly.pdbx_seq_one_letter_code
_entity_poly.pdbx_strand_id
1 'polypeptide(L)'
;MYRNDLTDKKWQERYDRDIWHLLVKLNNFGRNIPDNAQSILDSIQKKHESLVLKEGVRDEFTHWSESHIGHDLDITVDELFDLAIPELANKLLEDNREFQEGRLDAFRAGVKNHSEIVLQVLHYSNDNNIIAYKVWHAALVGLADLGRTFWSEVSSLLAGMGDGIYSEEPWAVAWWMRKAAKDIEPFSKDEAYFWLIANKLIDNATIEKLDDDSDIINVAINRPVGIITEAVIERFTQCKLEADQGIPEPEYLSMVTRIMTEDKGVCLLGRVILSSRLQYFYAIDREWTISYLLPKFNFANNAEAKYIWQGYLWAPRITADWARELRDYMLMIYQISTKAICISCLFSFVLSTLIYILLVHSEKQ
;
A
#
# COMPACT_ATOMS: atom_id res chain seq x y z
N MET A 1 34.82 -26.26 -15.91
CA MET A 1 35.13 -26.21 -17.35
C MET A 1 36.02 -25.00 -17.59
N TYR A 2 37.26 -25.19 -18.04
CA TYR A 2 38.17 -24.08 -18.24
C TYR A 2 37.92 -23.41 -19.59
N ARG A 3 38.07 -22.09 -19.67
CA ARG A 3 37.95 -21.36 -20.94
C ARG A 3 39.23 -21.54 -21.76
N ASN A 4 39.09 -21.75 -23.06
CA ASN A 4 40.20 -22.00 -23.98
C ASN A 4 41.04 -20.75 -24.32
N ASP A 5 40.67 -19.57 -23.81
CA ASP A 5 41.30 -18.28 -24.06
C ASP A 5 42.18 -17.78 -22.90
N LEU A 6 42.47 -18.63 -21.91
CA LEU A 6 43.31 -18.27 -20.76
C LEU A 6 44.79 -18.23 -21.14
N THR A 7 45.50 -17.18 -20.72
CA THR A 7 46.95 -17.11 -20.84
C THR A 7 47.62 -18.08 -19.88
N ASP A 8 48.81 -18.59 -20.24
CA ASP A 8 49.59 -19.54 -19.42
C ASP A 8 49.78 -19.05 -17.97
N LYS A 9 49.98 -17.75 -17.78
CA LYS A 9 50.09 -17.14 -16.44
C LYS A 9 48.79 -17.28 -15.63
N LYS A 10 47.65 -16.93 -16.22
CA LYS A 10 46.33 -17.04 -15.56
C LYS A 10 45.95 -18.49 -15.31
N TRP A 11 46.35 -19.39 -16.21
CA TRP A 11 46.19 -20.82 -16.01
C TRP A 11 46.97 -21.29 -14.78
N GLN A 12 48.25 -20.93 -14.70
CA GLN A 12 49.10 -21.34 -13.59
C GLN A 12 48.62 -20.76 -12.25
N GLU A 13 48.20 -19.49 -12.21
CA GLU A 13 47.61 -18.87 -11.01
C GLU A 13 46.38 -19.65 -10.52
N ARG A 14 45.52 -20.08 -11.44
CA ARG A 14 44.31 -20.85 -11.09
C ARG A 14 44.63 -22.27 -10.65
N TYR A 15 45.55 -22.93 -11.34
CA TYR A 15 46.03 -24.27 -10.98
C TYR A 15 46.67 -24.27 -9.58
N ASP A 16 47.57 -23.31 -9.32
CA ASP A 16 48.22 -23.13 -8.02
C ASP A 16 47.15 -22.89 -6.93
N ARG A 17 46.15 -22.04 -7.19
CA ARG A 17 45.05 -21.78 -6.25
C ARG A 17 44.21 -23.02 -5.93
N ASP A 18 43.85 -23.82 -6.95
CA ASP A 18 43.04 -25.03 -6.77
C ASP A 18 43.77 -26.06 -5.90
N ILE A 19 45.07 -26.27 -6.16
CA ILE A 19 45.92 -27.19 -5.37
C ILE A 19 46.13 -26.66 -3.95
N TRP A 20 46.46 -25.38 -3.81
CA TRP A 20 46.62 -24.75 -2.49
C TRP A 20 45.35 -24.88 -1.65
N HIS A 21 44.18 -24.58 -2.21
CA HIS A 21 42.91 -24.64 -1.49
C HIS A 21 42.60 -26.07 -0.99
N LEU A 22 42.87 -27.09 -1.81
CA LEU A 22 42.69 -28.48 -1.41
C LEU A 22 43.60 -28.88 -0.23
N LEU A 23 44.89 -28.51 -0.31
CA LEU A 23 45.88 -28.90 0.69
C LEU A 23 45.70 -28.16 2.02
N VAL A 24 45.43 -26.85 1.99
CA VAL A 24 45.12 -26.06 3.19
C VAL A 24 43.88 -26.60 3.90
N LYS A 25 42.84 -26.98 3.14
CA LYS A 25 41.62 -27.56 3.73
C LYS A 25 41.86 -28.92 4.36
N LEU A 26 42.56 -29.83 3.67
CA LEU A 26 42.91 -31.13 4.25
C LEU A 26 43.64 -30.97 5.59
N ASN A 27 44.59 -30.04 5.66
CA ASN A 27 45.30 -29.72 6.88
C ASN A 27 44.36 -29.14 7.96
N ASN A 28 43.50 -28.18 7.61
CA ASN A 28 42.52 -27.57 8.53
C ASN A 28 41.47 -28.55 9.07
N PHE A 29 41.10 -29.58 8.30
CA PHE A 29 40.20 -30.65 8.75
C PHE A 29 40.92 -31.77 9.55
N GLY A 30 42.17 -31.55 9.97
CA GLY A 30 42.94 -32.49 10.80
C GLY A 30 43.42 -33.73 10.05
N ARG A 31 43.50 -33.69 8.72
CA ARG A 31 44.12 -34.75 7.92
C ARG A 31 45.59 -34.41 7.70
N ASN A 32 46.48 -35.30 8.14
CA ASN A 32 47.90 -35.19 7.82
C ASN A 32 48.09 -35.32 6.30
N ILE A 33 48.60 -34.27 5.67
CA ILE A 33 49.06 -34.33 4.28
C ILE A 33 50.50 -34.89 4.25
N PRO A 34 50.88 -35.72 3.26
CA PRO A 34 52.23 -36.27 3.20
C PRO A 34 53.28 -35.20 2.86
N ASP A 35 54.55 -35.46 3.18
CA ASP A 35 55.66 -34.48 3.07
C ASP A 35 55.81 -33.86 1.65
N ASN A 36 55.53 -34.64 0.61
CA ASN A 36 55.56 -34.16 -0.77
C ASN A 36 54.47 -33.11 -1.05
N ALA A 37 53.28 -33.29 -0.45
CA ALA A 37 52.16 -32.36 -0.56
C ALA A 37 52.41 -31.11 0.30
N GLN A 38 53.00 -31.26 1.48
CA GLN A 38 53.42 -30.12 2.30
C GLN A 38 54.44 -29.24 1.55
N SER A 39 55.42 -29.87 0.89
CA SER A 39 56.41 -29.16 0.07
C SER A 39 55.76 -28.38 -1.10
N ILE A 40 54.73 -28.95 -1.72
CA ILE A 40 53.96 -28.28 -2.77
C ILE A 40 53.20 -27.08 -2.19
N LEU A 41 52.52 -27.26 -1.05
CA LEU A 41 51.79 -26.19 -0.37
C LEU A 41 52.73 -25.00 -0.03
N ASP A 42 53.88 -25.28 0.56
CA ASP A 42 54.88 -24.26 0.93
C ASP A 42 55.39 -23.50 -0.31
N SER A 43 55.60 -24.21 -1.43
CA SER A 43 56.06 -23.61 -2.67
C SER A 43 55.01 -22.67 -3.29
N ILE A 44 53.73 -23.05 -3.24
CA ILE A 44 52.63 -22.23 -3.75
C ILE A 44 52.43 -21.01 -2.86
N GLN A 45 52.49 -21.18 -1.54
CA GLN A 45 52.30 -20.10 -0.58
C GLN A 45 53.43 -19.07 -0.63
N LYS A 46 54.67 -19.49 -0.91
CA LYS A 46 55.79 -18.58 -1.19
C LYS A 46 55.61 -17.81 -2.50
N LYS A 47 54.96 -18.41 -3.50
CA LYS A 47 54.73 -17.80 -4.82
C LYS A 47 53.53 -16.83 -4.81
N HIS A 48 52.55 -17.09 -3.95
CA HIS A 48 51.31 -16.33 -3.84
C HIS A 48 51.00 -16.00 -2.38
N GLU A 49 51.78 -15.07 -1.81
CA GLU A 49 51.69 -14.67 -0.39
C GLU A 49 50.32 -14.07 0.00
N SER A 50 49.50 -13.67 -0.97
CA SER A 50 48.15 -13.13 -0.77
C SER A 50 47.04 -14.18 -0.62
N LEU A 51 47.35 -15.47 -0.75
CA LEU A 51 46.37 -16.54 -0.57
C LEU A 51 46.07 -16.75 0.91
N VAL A 52 44.86 -16.40 1.33
CA VAL A 52 44.32 -16.59 2.69
C VAL A 52 42.98 -17.29 2.59
N LEU A 53 42.75 -18.30 3.43
CA LEU A 53 41.48 -19.03 3.46
C LEU A 53 40.42 -18.13 4.11
N LYS A 54 39.33 -17.83 3.40
CA LYS A 54 38.21 -17.07 3.97
C LYS A 54 37.36 -17.98 4.86
N GLU A 55 36.69 -17.37 5.83
CA GLU A 55 35.80 -18.08 6.73
C GLU A 55 34.58 -18.67 5.99
N GLY A 56 34.19 -19.90 6.37
CA GLY A 56 33.06 -20.62 5.78
C GLY A 56 33.38 -21.40 4.51
N VAL A 57 32.35 -21.65 3.68
CA VAL A 57 32.43 -22.48 2.46
C VAL A 57 32.52 -21.65 1.17
N ARG A 58 32.60 -20.32 1.27
CA ARG A 58 32.55 -19.41 0.10
C ARG A 58 33.67 -19.69 -0.92
N ASP A 59 34.85 -20.06 -0.45
CA ASP A 59 35.99 -20.41 -1.30
C ASP A 59 35.84 -21.77 -2.03
N GLU A 60 34.81 -22.57 -1.73
CA GLU A 60 34.53 -23.86 -2.41
C GLU A 60 33.86 -23.69 -3.77
N PHE A 61 33.29 -22.51 -4.01
CA PHE A 61 32.56 -22.24 -5.23
C PHE A 61 33.45 -21.46 -6.20
N THR A 62 33.54 -21.94 -7.44
CA THR A 62 34.24 -21.21 -8.51
C THR A 62 33.67 -19.80 -8.74
N HIS A 63 32.37 -19.64 -8.46
CA HIS A 63 31.67 -18.38 -8.40
C HIS A 63 30.76 -18.43 -7.17
N TRP A 64 30.90 -17.48 -6.25
CA TRP A 64 29.98 -17.27 -5.15
C TRP A 64 29.20 -15.99 -5.39
N SER A 65 27.88 -16.06 -5.29
CA SER A 65 27.01 -14.90 -5.22
C SER A 65 26.04 -15.12 -4.08
N GLU A 66 25.84 -14.09 -3.28
CA GLU A 66 24.82 -14.07 -2.25
C GLU A 66 23.87 -12.94 -2.60
N SER A 67 22.58 -13.20 -2.51
CA SER A 67 21.54 -12.19 -2.71
C SER A 67 20.83 -12.01 -1.38
N HIS A 68 20.91 -10.80 -0.85
CA HIS A 68 20.10 -10.39 0.28
C HIS A 68 18.84 -9.71 -0.25
N ILE A 69 17.71 -10.01 0.38
CA ILE A 69 16.45 -9.32 0.15
C ILE A 69 16.28 -8.39 1.34
N GLY A 70 16.30 -7.09 1.10
CA GLY A 70 16.20 -6.06 2.13
C GLY A 70 17.19 -4.92 1.86
N HIS A 71 16.97 -3.80 2.54
CA HIS A 71 17.90 -2.68 2.55
C HIS A 71 19.02 -2.94 3.56
N ASP A 72 20.20 -2.39 3.28
CA ASP A 72 21.34 -2.48 4.18
C ASP A 72 21.08 -1.71 5.49
N LEU A 73 21.68 -2.19 6.56
CA LEU A 73 21.54 -1.66 7.92
C LEU A 73 22.93 -1.46 8.53
N ASP A 74 23.18 -0.28 9.08
CA ASP A 74 24.37 0.01 9.88
C ASP A 74 24.13 -0.14 11.38
N ILE A 75 22.91 -0.50 11.77
CA ILE A 75 22.47 -0.71 13.15
C ILE A 75 21.42 -1.82 13.20
N THR A 76 21.48 -2.68 14.20
CA THR A 76 20.46 -3.71 14.39
C THR A 76 19.13 -3.12 14.88
N VAL A 77 18.03 -3.88 14.77
CA VAL A 77 16.72 -3.42 15.24
C VAL A 77 16.76 -3.13 16.75
N ASP A 78 17.34 -4.01 17.56
CA ASP A 78 17.41 -3.83 19.01
C ASP A 78 18.27 -2.61 19.37
N GLU A 79 19.45 -2.48 18.77
CA GLU A 79 20.31 -1.31 18.99
C GLU A 79 19.64 0.00 18.58
N LEU A 80 18.83 -0.01 17.52
CA LEU A 80 18.07 1.16 17.08
C LEU A 80 17.07 1.60 18.16
N PHE A 81 16.34 0.67 18.77
CA PHE A 81 15.36 0.98 19.82
C PHE A 81 15.98 1.21 21.21
N ASP A 82 17.25 0.85 21.41
CA ASP A 82 18.01 1.17 22.64
C ASP A 82 18.53 2.62 22.67
N LEU A 83 18.50 3.34 21.53
CA LEU A 83 18.88 4.75 21.45
C LEU A 83 17.91 5.64 22.25
N ALA A 84 18.43 6.74 22.81
CA ALA A 84 17.59 7.76 23.40
C ALA A 84 16.67 8.38 22.32
N ILE A 85 15.44 8.78 22.68
CA ILE A 85 14.43 9.28 21.71
C ILE A 85 14.97 10.36 20.75
N PRO A 86 15.71 11.40 21.20
CA PRO A 86 16.29 12.38 20.29
C PRO A 86 17.32 11.77 19.32
N GLU A 87 18.14 10.83 19.81
CA GLU A 87 19.16 10.15 19.01
C GLU A 87 18.52 9.22 17.98
N LEU A 88 17.49 8.48 18.38
CA LEU A 88 16.68 7.64 17.49
C LEU A 88 16.03 8.49 16.38
N ALA A 89 15.33 9.57 16.74
CA ALA A 89 14.70 10.46 15.76
C ALA A 89 15.74 11.01 14.76
N ASN A 90 16.89 11.47 15.24
CA ASN A 90 17.97 11.95 14.39
C ASN A 90 18.57 10.84 13.51
N LYS A 91 18.72 9.62 14.04
CA LYS A 91 19.26 8.47 13.30
C LYS A 91 18.34 8.05 12.15
N LEU A 92 17.02 8.16 12.33
CA LEU A 92 16.03 7.89 11.29
C LEU A 92 15.99 8.97 10.21
N LEU A 93 16.29 10.22 10.57
CA LEU A 93 16.27 11.36 9.66
C LEU A 93 17.61 11.61 8.95
N GLU A 94 18.68 10.96 9.39
CA GLU A 94 19.99 11.05 8.76
C GLU A 94 19.90 10.72 7.27
N ASP A 95 20.33 11.65 6.41
CA ASP A 95 20.37 11.46 4.97
C ASP A 95 21.55 10.56 4.60
N ASN A 96 21.30 9.26 4.64
CA ASN A 96 22.23 8.23 4.22
C ASN A 96 21.55 7.32 3.20
N ARG A 97 21.93 7.46 1.92
CA ARG A 97 21.34 6.69 0.81
C ARG A 97 21.53 5.18 0.91
N GLU A 98 22.53 4.73 1.66
CA GLU A 98 22.82 3.31 1.85
C GLU A 98 21.90 2.71 2.92
N PHE A 99 21.71 3.39 4.04
CA PHE A 99 21.07 2.82 5.23
C PHE A 99 19.70 3.42 5.60
N GLN A 100 19.30 4.58 5.08
CA GLN A 100 18.08 5.27 5.51
C GLN A 100 16.82 4.41 5.34
N GLU A 101 16.64 3.81 4.16
CA GLU A 101 15.47 2.96 3.89
C GLU A 101 15.48 1.71 4.79
N GLY A 102 16.65 1.11 5.03
CA GLY A 102 16.79 -0.01 5.96
C GLY A 102 16.39 0.37 7.39
N ARG A 103 16.86 1.51 7.89
CA ARG A 103 16.52 2.00 9.24
C ARG A 103 15.02 2.27 9.39
N LEU A 104 14.38 2.84 8.37
CA LEU A 104 12.92 3.06 8.38
C LEU A 104 12.15 1.74 8.35
N ASP A 105 12.62 0.75 7.59
CA ASP A 105 12.05 -0.59 7.58
C ASP A 105 12.21 -1.30 8.92
N ALA A 106 13.39 -1.22 9.53
CA ALA A 106 13.66 -1.73 10.88
C ALA A 106 12.75 -1.06 11.92
N PHE A 107 12.61 0.26 11.85
CA PHE A 107 11.73 1.03 12.72
C PHE A 107 10.27 0.60 12.58
N ARG A 108 9.77 0.47 11.33
CA ARG A 108 8.42 -0.04 11.04
C ARG A 108 8.21 -1.46 11.58
N ALA A 109 9.16 -2.36 11.34
CA ALA A 109 9.08 -3.75 11.80
C ALA A 109 9.07 -3.87 13.33
N GLY A 110 9.80 -2.98 14.01
CA GLY A 110 9.86 -2.94 15.47
C GLY A 110 8.60 -2.38 16.15
N VAL A 111 7.69 -1.72 15.43
CA VAL A 111 6.50 -1.07 16.02
C VAL A 111 5.69 -2.02 16.90
N LYS A 112 5.56 -3.30 16.50
CA LYS A 112 4.81 -4.30 17.26
C LYS A 112 5.38 -4.56 18.66
N ASN A 113 6.71 -4.48 18.82
CA ASN A 113 7.40 -4.78 20.07
C ASN A 113 7.78 -3.51 20.86
N HIS A 114 7.86 -2.36 20.18
CA HIS A 114 8.36 -1.11 20.73
C HIS A 114 7.37 0.06 20.53
N SER A 115 6.07 -0.19 20.56
CA SER A 115 5.03 0.81 20.26
C SER A 115 5.13 2.08 21.12
N GLU A 116 5.46 1.94 22.41
CA GLU A 116 5.64 3.09 23.31
C GLU A 116 6.81 4.00 22.88
N ILE A 117 7.92 3.41 22.42
CA ILE A 117 9.08 4.16 21.91
C ILE A 117 8.71 4.86 20.60
N VAL A 118 7.97 4.18 19.73
CA VAL A 118 7.47 4.77 18.47
C VAL A 118 6.60 5.99 18.75
N LEU A 119 5.67 5.91 19.70
CA LEU A 119 4.84 7.05 20.09
C LEU A 119 5.67 8.20 20.65
N GLN A 120 6.66 7.91 21.50
CA GLN A 120 7.57 8.93 22.02
C GLN A 120 8.35 9.63 20.90
N VAL A 121 8.77 8.92 19.85
CA VAL A 121 9.42 9.51 18.66
C VAL A 121 8.45 10.42 17.89
N LEU A 122 7.17 10.03 17.75
CA LEU A 122 6.15 10.86 17.10
C LEU A 122 5.87 12.14 17.89
N HIS A 123 5.69 12.05 19.20
CA HIS A 123 5.55 13.21 20.08
C HIS A 123 6.78 14.10 20.03
N TYR A 124 7.97 13.53 20.15
CA TYR A 124 9.22 14.28 20.07
C TYR A 124 9.32 15.04 18.74
N SER A 125 8.98 14.40 17.62
CA SER A 125 8.99 15.05 16.31
C SER A 125 7.97 16.18 16.23
N ASN A 126 6.76 15.97 16.76
CA ASN A 126 5.69 16.97 16.77
C ASN A 126 6.02 18.18 17.65
N ASP A 127 6.44 17.94 18.90
CA ASP A 127 6.73 18.99 19.89
C ASP A 127 7.91 19.88 19.48
N ASN A 128 8.86 19.32 18.72
CA ASN A 128 10.02 20.05 18.22
C ASN A 128 9.84 20.57 16.78
N ASN A 129 8.63 20.45 16.18
CA ASN A 129 8.34 20.85 14.81
C ASN A 129 9.30 20.26 13.75
N ILE A 130 9.70 19.00 13.95
CA ILE A 130 10.61 18.29 13.06
C ILE A 130 9.81 17.74 11.86
N ILE A 131 10.24 18.09 10.64
CA ILE A 131 9.64 17.57 9.41
C ILE A 131 10.17 16.16 9.17
N ALA A 132 9.39 15.16 9.62
CA ALA A 132 9.81 13.75 9.67
C ALA A 132 8.84 12.83 8.89
N TYR A 133 8.38 13.23 7.70
CA TYR A 133 7.30 12.53 6.99
C TYR A 133 7.57 11.04 6.76
N LYS A 134 8.78 10.65 6.34
CA LYS A 134 9.15 9.24 6.19
C LYS A 134 9.11 8.45 7.51
N VAL A 135 9.42 9.08 8.64
CA VAL A 135 9.32 8.47 9.97
C VAL A 135 7.85 8.28 10.35
N TRP A 136 7.01 9.29 10.08
CA TRP A 136 5.56 9.19 10.22
C TRP A 136 4.99 8.08 9.34
N HIS A 137 5.44 7.95 8.08
CA HIS A 137 5.06 6.85 7.20
C HIS A 137 5.35 5.50 7.85
N ALA A 138 6.61 5.25 8.24
CA ALA A 138 7.03 4.00 8.85
C ALA A 138 6.23 3.68 10.12
N ALA A 139 6.01 4.68 10.98
CA ALA A 139 5.22 4.54 12.20
C ALA A 139 3.75 4.22 11.90
N LEU A 140 3.08 5.01 11.07
CA LEU A 140 1.64 4.84 10.75
C LEU A 140 1.37 3.48 10.11
N VAL A 141 2.23 3.02 9.20
CA VAL A 141 2.10 1.71 8.57
C VAL A 141 2.23 0.59 9.60
N GLY A 142 3.21 0.65 10.51
CA GLY A 142 3.35 -0.35 11.56
C GLY A 142 2.23 -0.30 12.61
N LEU A 143 1.79 0.90 12.98
CA LEU A 143 0.70 1.10 13.96
C LEU A 143 -0.66 0.65 13.42
N ALA A 144 -0.84 0.61 12.09
CA ALA A 144 -2.08 0.18 11.46
C ALA A 144 -2.47 -1.26 11.88
N ASP A 145 -1.48 -2.14 12.06
CA ASP A 145 -1.70 -3.53 12.47
C ASP A 145 -2.07 -3.68 13.96
N LEU A 146 -1.90 -2.62 14.75
CA LEU A 146 -2.30 -2.57 16.16
C LEU A 146 -3.74 -2.05 16.35
N GLY A 147 -4.46 -1.80 15.25
CA GLY A 147 -5.87 -1.41 15.25
C GLY A 147 -6.12 -0.12 16.04
N ARG A 148 -7.22 -0.09 16.81
CA ARG A 148 -7.65 1.12 17.53
C ARG A 148 -6.81 1.49 18.76
N THR A 149 -5.81 0.68 19.13
CA THR A 149 -5.08 0.78 20.41
C THR A 149 -4.52 2.18 20.66
N PHE A 150 -3.98 2.80 19.62
CA PHE A 150 -3.37 4.13 19.69
C PHE A 150 -4.17 5.19 18.94
N TRP A 151 -5.46 4.94 18.70
CA TRP A 151 -6.31 5.84 17.93
C TRP A 151 -6.31 7.24 18.52
N SER A 152 -6.78 7.39 19.77
CA SER A 152 -7.03 8.71 20.36
C SER A 152 -5.76 9.57 20.43
N GLU A 153 -4.61 8.95 20.70
CA GLU A 153 -3.32 9.62 20.77
C GLU A 153 -2.82 10.05 19.38
N VAL A 154 -2.68 9.11 18.44
CA VAL A 154 -2.14 9.37 17.10
C VAL A 154 -3.09 10.25 16.28
N SER A 155 -4.40 10.06 16.39
CA SER A 155 -5.39 10.88 15.69
C SER A 155 -5.34 12.33 16.18
N SER A 156 -5.12 12.54 17.49
CA SER A 156 -5.01 13.91 18.03
C SER A 156 -3.77 14.63 17.53
N LEU A 157 -2.64 13.93 17.39
CA LEU A 157 -1.42 14.47 16.80
C LEU A 157 -1.64 14.83 15.33
N LEU A 158 -2.11 13.88 14.52
CA LEU A 158 -2.38 14.11 13.09
C LEU A 158 -3.35 15.28 12.88
N ALA A 159 -4.43 15.35 13.67
CA ALA A 159 -5.39 16.44 13.63
C ALA A 159 -4.73 17.81 13.85
N GLY A 160 -3.73 17.89 14.73
CA GLY A 160 -2.96 19.11 15.01
C GLY A 160 -1.87 19.43 13.98
N MET A 161 -1.44 18.46 13.17
CA MET A 161 -0.39 18.67 12.16
C MET A 161 -0.87 19.54 10.99
N GLY A 162 0.08 20.28 10.41
CA GLY A 162 -0.13 21.02 9.17
C GLY A 162 -0.29 20.12 7.94
N ASP A 163 -0.64 20.73 6.81
CA ASP A 163 -1.03 20.04 5.59
C ASP A 163 0.06 19.15 4.96
N GLY A 164 1.33 19.39 5.27
CA GLY A 164 2.44 18.69 4.62
C GLY A 164 2.45 17.17 4.81
N ILE A 165 1.99 16.63 5.94
CA ILE A 165 1.87 15.16 6.10
C ILE A 165 0.79 14.57 5.17
N TYR A 166 -0.25 15.36 4.88
CA TYR A 166 -1.37 14.97 4.02
C TYR A 166 -1.01 15.06 2.54
N SER A 167 -0.04 15.88 2.16
CA SER A 167 0.47 15.95 0.79
C SER A 167 1.61 14.97 0.53
N GLU A 168 2.53 14.80 1.49
CA GLU A 168 3.73 13.97 1.33
C GLU A 168 3.48 12.50 1.64
N GLU A 169 2.66 12.19 2.65
CA GLU A 169 2.38 10.80 3.07
C GLU A 169 0.86 10.45 3.14
N PRO A 170 0.03 10.88 2.17
CA PRO A 170 -1.42 10.66 2.22
C PRO A 170 -1.79 9.18 2.30
N TRP A 171 -1.00 8.31 1.68
CA TRP A 171 -1.26 6.88 1.66
C TRP A 171 -1.11 6.26 3.05
N ALA A 172 -0.04 6.59 3.78
CA ALA A 172 0.19 6.04 5.11
C ALA A 172 -0.88 6.50 6.10
N VAL A 173 -1.29 7.78 6.01
CA VAL A 173 -2.38 8.33 6.83
C VAL A 173 -3.71 7.63 6.51
N ALA A 174 -4.09 7.54 5.24
CA ALA A 174 -5.34 6.88 4.83
C ALA A 174 -5.35 5.39 5.21
N TRP A 175 -4.24 4.69 5.02
CA TRP A 175 -4.10 3.28 5.36
C TRP A 175 -4.24 3.04 6.87
N TRP A 176 -3.52 3.82 7.69
CA TRP A 176 -3.65 3.75 9.13
C TRP A 176 -5.07 4.06 9.58
N MET A 177 -5.69 5.13 9.05
CA MET A 177 -7.07 5.47 9.36
C MET A 177 -8.03 4.32 9.07
N ARG A 178 -7.94 3.70 7.89
CA ARG A 178 -8.80 2.56 7.53
C ARG A 178 -8.71 1.42 8.53
N LYS A 179 -7.51 1.10 9.03
CA LYS A 179 -7.31 -0.01 9.96
C LYS A 179 -7.66 0.35 11.40
N ALA A 180 -7.19 1.50 11.86
CA ALA A 180 -7.29 1.92 13.25
C ALA A 180 -8.68 2.48 13.61
N ALA A 181 -9.38 3.10 12.65
CA ALA A 181 -10.72 3.67 12.87
C ALA A 181 -11.85 2.63 12.82
N LYS A 182 -11.57 1.39 12.46
CA LYS A 182 -12.61 0.39 12.16
C LYS A 182 -13.61 0.20 13.31
N ASP A 183 -13.10 0.19 14.54
CA ASP A 183 -13.86 -0.13 15.75
C ASP A 183 -13.93 1.04 16.76
N ILE A 184 -13.77 2.28 16.27
CA ILE A 184 -14.07 3.47 17.09
C ILE A 184 -15.60 3.63 17.22
N GLU A 185 -16.05 4.15 18.35
CA GLU A 185 -17.49 4.30 18.62
C GLU A 185 -18.07 5.44 17.74
N PRO A 186 -19.19 5.20 17.02
CA PRO A 186 -19.88 6.25 16.28
C PRO A 186 -20.31 7.42 17.18
N PHE A 187 -20.27 8.64 16.65
CA PHE A 187 -20.67 9.89 17.32
C PHE A 187 -19.85 10.22 18.58
N SER A 188 -18.69 9.59 18.75
CA SER A 188 -17.77 9.86 19.85
C SER A 188 -16.84 11.03 19.54
N LYS A 189 -16.21 11.59 20.59
CA LYS A 189 -15.14 12.58 20.43
C LYS A 189 -13.98 12.05 19.58
N ASP A 190 -13.69 10.76 19.70
CA ASP A 190 -12.62 10.10 18.95
C ASP A 190 -12.95 9.99 17.46
N GLU A 191 -14.23 9.85 17.11
CA GLU A 191 -14.68 9.90 15.72
C GLU A 191 -14.60 11.33 15.13
N ALA A 192 -14.67 12.39 15.93
CA ALA A 192 -14.48 13.75 15.42
C ALA A 192 -13.08 13.93 14.77
N TYR A 193 -12.04 13.27 15.31
CA TYR A 193 -10.72 13.26 14.69
C TYR A 193 -10.71 12.52 13.35
N PHE A 194 -11.49 11.45 13.19
CA PHE A 194 -11.63 10.76 11.92
C PHE A 194 -12.08 11.73 10.82
N TRP A 195 -13.16 12.48 11.07
CA TRP A 195 -13.71 13.41 10.09
C TRP A 195 -12.76 14.56 9.77
N LEU A 196 -12.04 15.08 10.78
CA LEU A 196 -11.06 16.14 10.57
C LEU A 196 -9.89 15.70 9.67
N ILE A 197 -9.31 14.53 9.97
CA ILE A 197 -8.19 13.98 9.21
C ILE A 197 -8.64 13.57 7.80
N ALA A 198 -9.84 13.00 7.66
CA ALA A 198 -10.44 12.66 6.36
C ALA A 198 -10.64 13.90 5.47
N ASN A 199 -11.11 15.02 6.05
CA ASN A 199 -11.22 16.27 5.30
C ASN A 199 -9.86 16.78 4.84
N LYS A 200 -8.84 16.80 5.72
CA LYS A 200 -7.48 17.20 5.35
C LYS A 200 -6.87 16.33 4.24
N LEU A 201 -7.15 15.02 4.25
CA LEU A 201 -6.75 14.12 3.16
C LEU A 201 -7.38 14.51 1.82
N ILE A 202 -8.66 14.86 1.81
CA ILE A 202 -9.35 15.30 0.59
C ILE A 202 -8.89 16.68 0.15
N ASP A 203 -8.72 17.62 1.08
CA ASP A 203 -8.22 18.98 0.83
C ASP A 203 -6.84 18.99 0.15
N ASN A 204 -5.99 18.01 0.49
CA ASN A 204 -4.62 17.87 -0.03
C ASN A 204 -4.48 16.81 -1.12
N ALA A 205 -5.57 16.18 -1.56
CA ALA A 205 -5.51 15.14 -2.58
C ALA A 205 -5.18 15.73 -3.96
N THR A 206 -4.47 14.94 -4.77
CA THR A 206 -4.09 15.31 -6.13
C THR A 206 -4.91 14.52 -7.15
N ILE A 207 -5.03 15.08 -8.36
CA ILE A 207 -5.72 14.40 -9.46
C ILE A 207 -4.89 13.19 -9.90
N GLU A 208 -5.51 12.03 -9.85
CA GLU A 208 -4.91 10.76 -10.29
C GLU A 208 -4.80 10.73 -11.81
N LYS A 209 -3.60 10.41 -12.31
CA LYS A 209 -3.37 10.16 -13.73
C LYS A 209 -3.74 8.72 -14.02
N LEU A 210 -4.82 8.54 -14.77
CA LEU A 210 -5.34 7.23 -15.15
C LEU A 210 -5.00 6.94 -16.60
N ASP A 211 -4.43 5.77 -16.85
CA ASP A 211 -4.33 5.22 -18.19
C ASP A 211 -5.71 4.67 -18.61
N ASP A 212 -6.01 4.69 -19.91
CA ASP A 212 -7.34 4.31 -20.42
C ASP A 212 -7.73 2.85 -20.11
N ASP A 213 -6.74 1.96 -19.95
CA ASP A 213 -6.91 0.53 -19.64
C ASP A 213 -6.75 0.20 -18.15
N SER A 214 -6.69 1.21 -17.27
CA SER A 214 -6.52 0.99 -15.83
C SER A 214 -7.69 0.19 -15.24
N ASP A 215 -7.40 -0.85 -14.46
CA ASP A 215 -8.38 -1.43 -13.53
C ASP A 215 -8.66 -0.41 -12.42
N ILE A 216 -9.69 0.41 -12.64
CA ILE A 216 -9.98 1.55 -11.76
C ILE A 216 -10.34 1.12 -10.34
N ILE A 217 -10.87 -0.09 -10.16
CA ILE A 217 -11.17 -0.62 -8.84
C ILE A 217 -9.87 -0.89 -8.09
N ASN A 218 -8.93 -1.59 -8.74
CA ASN A 218 -7.64 -1.87 -8.15
C ASN A 218 -6.89 -0.57 -7.82
N VAL A 219 -6.97 0.44 -8.69
CA VAL A 219 -6.41 1.76 -8.41
C VAL A 219 -7.11 2.39 -7.19
N ALA A 220 -8.45 2.40 -7.16
CA ALA A 220 -9.21 3.04 -6.09
C ALA A 220 -8.89 2.47 -4.71
N ILE A 221 -8.87 1.14 -4.54
CA ILE A 221 -8.59 0.51 -3.23
C ILE A 221 -7.15 0.69 -2.75
N ASN A 222 -6.24 1.13 -3.63
CA ASN A 222 -4.80 1.29 -3.35
C ASN A 222 -4.35 2.76 -3.33
N ARG A 223 -5.27 3.72 -3.43
CA ARG A 223 -4.97 5.16 -3.45
C ARG A 223 -5.65 5.91 -2.31
N PRO A 224 -5.06 7.01 -1.80
CA PRO A 224 -5.49 7.64 -0.56
C PRO A 224 -6.99 7.98 -0.52
N VAL A 225 -7.51 8.62 -1.58
CA VAL A 225 -8.92 9.02 -1.64
C VAL A 225 -9.86 7.82 -1.66
N GLY A 226 -9.52 6.75 -2.37
CA GLY A 226 -10.34 5.53 -2.37
C GLY A 226 -10.24 4.77 -1.03
N ILE A 227 -9.04 4.68 -0.44
CA ILE A 227 -8.81 4.07 0.88
C ILE A 227 -9.60 4.80 1.97
N ILE A 228 -9.55 6.14 2.03
CA ILE A 228 -10.31 6.89 3.03
C ILE A 228 -11.81 6.78 2.78
N THR A 229 -12.26 6.69 1.52
CA THR A 229 -13.67 6.44 1.21
C THR A 229 -14.13 5.06 1.67
N GLU A 230 -13.29 4.01 1.53
CA GLU A 230 -13.58 2.69 2.11
C GLU A 230 -13.70 2.79 3.64
N ALA A 231 -12.80 3.52 4.29
CA ALA A 231 -12.86 3.75 5.74
C ALA A 231 -14.16 4.48 6.15
N VAL A 232 -14.57 5.50 5.38
CA VAL A 232 -15.85 6.21 5.58
C VAL A 232 -17.01 5.22 5.49
N ILE A 233 -17.07 4.37 4.47
CA ILE A 233 -18.11 3.33 4.33
C ILE A 233 -18.09 2.36 5.51
N GLU A 234 -16.92 1.97 6.01
CA GLU A 234 -16.81 1.12 7.21
C GLU A 234 -17.43 1.81 8.43
N ARG A 235 -17.34 3.14 8.58
CA ARG A 235 -18.06 3.87 9.64
C ARG A 235 -19.57 3.70 9.55
N PHE A 236 -20.15 3.77 8.35
CA PHE A 236 -21.60 3.53 8.16
C PHE A 236 -22.04 2.15 8.67
N THR A 237 -21.19 1.12 8.48
CA THR A 237 -21.51 -0.23 8.97
C THR A 237 -21.58 -0.30 10.50
N GLN A 238 -20.82 0.54 11.21
CA GLN A 238 -20.86 0.63 12.67
C GLN A 238 -22.11 1.34 13.18
N CYS A 239 -22.70 2.24 12.38
CA CYS A 239 -23.97 2.88 12.70
C CYS A 239 -25.18 1.93 12.65
N LYS A 240 -25.03 0.73 12.06
CA LYS A 240 -26.10 -0.28 11.91
C LYS A 240 -27.39 0.29 11.30
N LEU A 241 -27.25 1.08 10.25
CA LEU A 241 -28.37 1.76 9.59
C LEU A 241 -29.38 0.77 9.01
N GLU A 242 -30.66 1.05 9.26
CA GLU A 242 -31.80 0.36 8.65
C GLU A 242 -32.18 1.00 7.31
N ALA A 243 -33.06 0.33 6.56
CA ALA A 243 -33.59 0.88 5.32
C ALA A 243 -34.39 2.16 5.59
N ASP A 244 -34.27 3.15 4.69
CA ASP A 244 -34.94 4.45 4.76
C ASP A 244 -34.62 5.29 6.02
N GLN A 245 -33.59 4.92 6.79
CA GLN A 245 -33.17 5.67 7.99
C GLN A 245 -32.53 7.03 7.67
N GLY A 246 -31.99 7.18 6.45
CA GLY A 246 -31.21 8.33 6.03
C GLY A 246 -29.74 8.22 6.41
N ILE A 247 -28.89 8.99 5.71
CA ILE A 247 -27.48 9.13 6.06
C ILE A 247 -27.34 10.04 7.30
N PRO A 248 -26.58 9.65 8.34
CA PRO A 248 -26.40 10.48 9.53
C PRO A 248 -25.83 11.87 9.24
N GLU A 249 -26.30 12.86 9.99
CA GLU A 249 -25.79 14.24 9.91
C GLU A 249 -24.96 14.62 11.14
N PRO A 250 -24.07 15.63 11.02
CA PRO A 250 -23.67 16.30 9.77
C PRO A 250 -22.49 15.61 9.06
N GLU A 251 -21.61 14.91 9.79
CA GLU A 251 -20.30 14.52 9.25
C GLU A 251 -20.38 13.44 8.16
N TYR A 252 -21.20 12.41 8.35
CA TYR A 252 -21.34 11.34 7.36
C TYR A 252 -21.92 11.86 6.05
N LEU A 253 -23.05 12.58 6.13
CA LEU A 253 -23.72 13.17 4.96
C LEU A 253 -22.80 14.16 4.23
N SER A 254 -22.15 15.06 4.97
CA SER A 254 -21.26 16.06 4.37
C SER A 254 -20.08 15.41 3.66
N MET A 255 -19.45 14.38 4.26
CA MET A 255 -18.31 13.69 3.66
C MET A 255 -18.66 12.98 2.35
N VAL A 256 -19.70 12.13 2.33
CA VAL A 256 -20.08 11.43 1.11
C VAL A 256 -20.61 12.38 0.04
N THR A 257 -21.35 13.42 0.44
CA THR A 257 -21.83 14.45 -0.49
C THR A 257 -20.66 15.21 -1.11
N ARG A 258 -19.65 15.57 -0.30
CA ARG A 258 -18.43 16.23 -0.75
C ARG A 258 -17.70 15.39 -1.80
N ILE A 259 -17.45 14.10 -1.54
CA ILE A 259 -16.84 13.17 -2.52
C ILE A 259 -17.63 13.17 -3.84
N MET A 260 -18.97 13.21 -3.77
CA MET A 260 -19.82 13.24 -4.95
C MET A 260 -19.81 14.59 -5.70
N THR A 261 -19.64 15.72 -5.02
CA THR A 261 -19.84 17.07 -5.60
C THR A 261 -18.58 17.85 -5.90
N GLU A 262 -17.45 17.56 -5.23
CA GLU A 262 -16.19 18.30 -5.37
C GLU A 262 -15.61 18.25 -6.80
N ASP A 263 -14.71 19.17 -7.17
CA ASP A 263 -14.34 19.36 -8.58
C ASP A 263 -13.71 18.12 -9.24
N LYS A 264 -13.84 18.06 -10.56
CA LYS A 264 -13.64 16.88 -11.42
C LYS A 264 -12.19 16.42 -11.40
N GLY A 265 -11.96 15.26 -10.79
CA GLY A 265 -10.69 14.53 -10.83
C GLY A 265 -10.23 14.02 -9.48
N VAL A 266 -10.15 14.90 -8.47
CA VAL A 266 -9.56 14.56 -7.16
C VAL A 266 -10.36 13.46 -6.46
N CYS A 267 -11.68 13.58 -6.47
CA CYS A 267 -12.57 12.63 -5.80
C CYS A 267 -13.03 11.46 -6.68
N LEU A 268 -12.46 11.27 -7.87
CA LEU A 268 -12.88 10.21 -8.81
C LEU A 268 -12.82 8.82 -8.15
N LEU A 269 -11.69 8.49 -7.51
CA LEU A 269 -11.52 7.19 -6.86
C LEU A 269 -12.51 6.99 -5.71
N GLY A 270 -12.84 8.04 -4.96
CA GLY A 270 -13.88 7.99 -3.93
C GLY A 270 -15.26 7.71 -4.53
N ARG A 271 -15.62 8.35 -5.66
CA ARG A 271 -16.89 8.09 -6.35
C ARG A 271 -16.98 6.65 -6.88
N VAL A 272 -15.86 6.12 -7.39
CA VAL A 272 -15.76 4.71 -7.81
C VAL A 272 -16.06 3.79 -6.62
N ILE A 273 -15.46 4.04 -5.46
CA ILE A 273 -15.73 3.26 -4.24
C ILE A 273 -17.20 3.40 -3.80
N LEU A 274 -17.76 4.61 -3.71
CA LEU A 274 -19.17 4.81 -3.34
C LEU A 274 -20.13 4.09 -4.31
N SER A 275 -19.84 4.16 -5.62
CA SER A 275 -20.65 3.51 -6.64
C SER A 275 -20.64 1.98 -6.55
N SER A 276 -19.57 1.38 -6.02
CA SER A 276 -19.51 -0.07 -5.73
C SER A 276 -20.51 -0.49 -4.64
N ARG A 277 -20.98 0.46 -3.83
CA ARG A 277 -21.96 0.26 -2.75
C ARG A 277 -23.29 0.96 -3.02
N LEU A 278 -23.58 1.26 -4.28
CA LEU A 278 -24.78 1.98 -4.70
C LEU A 278 -26.09 1.43 -4.14
N GLN A 279 -26.29 0.10 -4.13
CA GLN A 279 -27.50 -0.48 -3.57
C GLN A 279 -27.62 -0.24 -2.05
N TYR A 280 -26.50 -0.22 -1.33
CA TYR A 280 -26.50 0.07 0.11
C TYR A 280 -26.96 1.51 0.35
N PHE A 281 -26.40 2.48 -0.37
CA PHE A 281 -26.82 3.88 -0.29
C PHE A 281 -28.29 4.06 -0.70
N TYR A 282 -28.74 3.40 -1.77
CA TYR A 282 -30.13 3.45 -2.19
C TYR A 282 -31.10 2.91 -1.12
N ALA A 283 -30.69 1.87 -0.39
CA ALA A 283 -31.50 1.26 0.66
C ALA A 283 -31.60 2.12 1.91
N ILE A 284 -30.51 2.79 2.33
CA ILE A 284 -30.53 3.63 3.54
C ILE A 284 -31.05 5.04 3.27
N ASP A 285 -30.81 5.60 2.08
CA ASP A 285 -31.16 6.96 1.71
C ASP A 285 -31.38 7.10 0.20
N ARG A 286 -32.62 6.84 -0.20
CA ARG A 286 -33.05 6.89 -1.59
C ARG A 286 -32.93 8.29 -2.19
N GLU A 287 -33.36 9.32 -1.47
CA GLU A 287 -33.39 10.70 -1.97
C GLU A 287 -31.98 11.21 -2.24
N TRP A 288 -31.05 10.98 -1.30
CA TRP A 288 -29.65 11.32 -1.49
C TRP A 288 -29.04 10.57 -2.68
N THR A 289 -29.32 9.27 -2.78
CA THR A 289 -28.76 8.44 -3.85
C THR A 289 -29.21 8.91 -5.23
N ILE A 290 -30.50 9.23 -5.40
CA ILE A 290 -31.05 9.75 -6.66
C ILE A 290 -30.49 11.14 -6.97
N SER A 291 -30.25 11.97 -5.96
CA SER A 291 -29.82 13.37 -6.13
C SER A 291 -28.32 13.51 -6.43
N TYR A 292 -27.46 12.71 -5.81
CA TYR A 292 -26.00 12.92 -5.86
C TYR A 292 -25.24 11.79 -6.56
N LEU A 293 -25.66 10.54 -6.35
CA LEU A 293 -24.89 9.37 -6.79
C LEU A 293 -25.34 8.90 -8.18
N LEU A 294 -26.64 8.64 -8.37
CA LEU A 294 -27.20 8.15 -9.63
C LEU A 294 -26.87 9.06 -10.85
N PRO A 295 -26.89 10.40 -10.77
CA PRO A 295 -26.59 11.24 -11.93
C PRO A 295 -25.17 11.04 -12.49
N LYS A 296 -24.23 10.50 -11.69
CA LYS A 296 -22.85 10.24 -12.15
C LYS A 296 -22.74 9.09 -13.15
N PHE A 297 -23.78 8.27 -13.29
CA PHE A 297 -23.82 7.15 -14.26
C PHE A 297 -24.11 7.60 -15.69
N ASN A 298 -24.45 8.87 -15.92
CA ASN A 298 -24.86 9.35 -17.25
C ASN A 298 -23.65 9.70 -18.15
N PHE A 299 -23.45 8.90 -19.20
CA PHE A 299 -22.38 9.13 -20.19
C PHE A 299 -22.54 10.42 -21.01
N ALA A 300 -23.76 10.94 -21.17
CA ALA A 300 -24.00 12.13 -21.97
C ALA A 300 -23.50 13.41 -21.30
N ASN A 301 -23.39 13.43 -19.97
CA ASN A 301 -23.03 14.62 -19.20
C ASN A 301 -21.90 14.41 -18.18
N ASN A 302 -21.42 13.17 -17.98
CA ASN A 302 -20.33 12.87 -17.06
C ASN A 302 -19.19 12.09 -17.76
N ALA A 303 -18.04 12.74 -17.91
CA ALA A 303 -16.83 12.12 -18.45
C ALA A 303 -16.29 10.97 -17.57
N GLU A 304 -16.58 10.99 -16.26
CA GLU A 304 -16.18 9.95 -15.33
C GLU A 304 -17.10 8.73 -15.37
N ALA A 305 -18.24 8.78 -16.07
CA ALA A 305 -19.27 7.74 -16.05
C ALA A 305 -18.69 6.35 -16.33
N LYS A 306 -17.71 6.23 -17.24
CA LYS A 306 -17.04 4.94 -17.53
C LYS A 306 -16.45 4.28 -16.28
N TYR A 307 -15.84 5.06 -15.40
CA TYR A 307 -15.22 4.59 -14.16
C TYR A 307 -16.26 4.31 -13.08
N ILE A 308 -17.29 5.16 -12.99
CA ILE A 308 -18.41 4.96 -12.05
C ILE A 308 -19.15 3.65 -12.37
N TRP A 309 -19.34 3.34 -13.65
CA TRP A 309 -19.91 2.06 -14.08
C TRP A 309 -19.02 0.87 -13.71
N GLN A 310 -17.70 0.97 -13.91
CA GLN A 310 -16.76 -0.07 -13.47
C GLN A 310 -16.85 -0.29 -11.94
N GLY A 311 -16.94 0.80 -11.18
CA GLY A 311 -17.27 0.83 -9.75
C GLY A 311 -18.43 -0.08 -9.37
N TYR A 312 -19.61 0.19 -9.93
CA TYR A 312 -20.82 -0.59 -9.67
C TYR A 312 -20.72 -2.04 -10.14
N LEU A 313 -20.13 -2.27 -11.31
CA LEU A 313 -20.06 -3.60 -11.95
C LEU A 313 -19.01 -4.52 -11.33
N TRP A 314 -18.20 -4.04 -10.40
CA TRP A 314 -17.31 -4.88 -9.61
C TRP A 314 -18.07 -5.89 -8.73
N ALA A 315 -19.24 -5.49 -8.20
CA ALA A 315 -20.11 -6.36 -7.40
C ALA A 315 -21.61 -6.00 -7.58
N PRO A 316 -22.17 -6.15 -8.78
CA PRO A 316 -23.46 -5.59 -9.13
C PRO A 316 -24.60 -6.28 -8.39
N ARG A 317 -25.52 -5.48 -7.87
CA ARG A 317 -26.76 -5.96 -7.26
C ARG A 317 -27.95 -5.21 -7.83
N ILE A 318 -28.97 -5.94 -8.28
CA ILE A 318 -30.20 -5.39 -8.86
C ILE A 318 -31.42 -5.93 -8.11
N THR A 319 -32.24 -5.02 -7.59
CA THR A 319 -33.60 -5.28 -7.08
C THR A 319 -34.63 -4.67 -8.03
N ALA A 320 -35.90 -5.08 -7.93
CA ALA A 320 -36.95 -4.60 -8.83
C ALA A 320 -37.24 -3.08 -8.72
N ASP A 321 -37.06 -2.50 -7.53
CA ASP A 321 -37.24 -1.05 -7.35
C ASP A 321 -36.08 -0.28 -7.94
N TRP A 322 -34.85 -0.74 -7.65
CA TRP A 322 -33.63 -0.14 -8.14
C TRP A 322 -33.48 -0.23 -9.67
N ALA A 323 -33.89 -1.37 -10.22
CA ALA A 323 -34.01 -1.62 -11.65
C ALA A 323 -34.74 -0.52 -12.43
N ARG A 324 -35.80 0.06 -11.83
CA ARG A 324 -36.59 1.11 -12.46
C ARG A 324 -35.81 2.42 -12.56
N GLU A 325 -35.11 2.79 -11.50
CA GLU A 325 -34.28 4.00 -11.44
C GLU A 325 -33.06 3.92 -12.37
N LEU A 326 -32.46 2.73 -12.51
CA LEU A 326 -31.31 2.52 -13.38
C LEU A 326 -31.64 2.39 -14.86
N ARG A 327 -32.92 2.17 -15.22
CA ARG A 327 -33.33 1.76 -16.57
C ARG A 327 -32.69 2.61 -17.65
N ASP A 328 -32.85 3.93 -17.56
CA ASP A 328 -32.40 4.84 -18.60
C ASP A 328 -30.88 4.88 -18.73
N TYR A 329 -30.17 4.84 -17.60
CA TYR A 329 -28.71 4.78 -17.55
C TYR A 329 -28.17 3.46 -18.15
N MET A 330 -28.84 2.34 -17.89
CA MET A 330 -28.48 1.03 -18.47
C MET A 330 -28.70 1.00 -19.98
N LEU A 331 -29.80 1.57 -20.46
CA LEU A 331 -30.09 1.69 -21.90
C LEU A 331 -29.04 2.55 -22.63
N MET A 332 -28.54 3.62 -21.99
CA MET A 332 -27.46 4.43 -22.55
C MET A 332 -26.18 3.61 -22.79
N ILE A 333 -25.76 2.76 -21.84
CA ILE A 333 -24.59 1.90 -22.04
C ILE A 333 -24.78 0.97 -23.24
N TYR A 334 -25.97 0.36 -23.36
CA TYR A 334 -26.25 -0.56 -24.46
C TYR A 334 -26.09 0.11 -25.83
N GLN A 335 -26.56 1.36 -25.96
CA GLN A 335 -26.41 2.13 -27.20
C GLN A 335 -24.96 2.52 -27.51
N ILE A 336 -24.12 2.70 -26.48
CA ILE A 336 -22.70 3.04 -26.63
C ILE A 336 -21.88 1.78 -26.97
N SER A 337 -22.09 0.68 -26.24
CA SER A 337 -21.38 -0.60 -26.44
C SER A 337 -21.66 -1.26 -27.78
N THR A 338 -22.84 -1.02 -28.37
CA THR A 338 -23.16 -1.46 -29.74
C THR A 338 -22.44 -0.65 -30.83
N LYS A 339 -21.90 0.53 -30.50
CA LYS A 339 -21.15 1.39 -31.42
C LYS A 339 -19.63 1.34 -31.23
N ALA A 340 -19.15 0.97 -30.04
CA ALA A 340 -17.74 0.92 -29.69
C ALA A 340 -17.29 -0.52 -29.38
N ILE A 341 -16.43 -1.08 -30.22
CA ILE A 341 -15.93 -2.48 -30.13
C ILE A 341 -14.98 -2.69 -28.92
N CYS A 342 -14.52 -1.63 -28.25
CA CYS A 342 -13.56 -1.70 -27.14
C CYS A 342 -14.19 -1.37 -25.77
N ILE A 343 -15.25 -2.07 -25.38
CA ILE A 343 -15.62 -2.17 -23.95
C ILE A 343 -15.56 -3.67 -23.63
N SER A 344 -14.39 -4.10 -23.15
CA SER A 344 -13.97 -5.49 -23.10
C SER A 344 -14.98 -6.40 -22.40
N CYS A 345 -15.44 -7.39 -23.19
CA CYS A 345 -16.12 -8.68 -22.97
C CYS A 345 -16.82 -9.06 -21.65
N LEU A 346 -16.52 -8.48 -20.49
CA LEU A 346 -17.29 -8.64 -19.24
C LEU A 346 -18.54 -7.75 -19.20
N PHE A 347 -18.45 -6.54 -19.76
CA PHE A 347 -19.55 -5.58 -19.81
C PHE A 347 -20.74 -6.09 -20.65
N SER A 348 -20.47 -6.70 -21.80
CA SER A 348 -21.55 -7.08 -22.72
C SER A 348 -22.37 -8.25 -22.16
N PHE A 349 -21.76 -9.24 -21.50
CA PHE A 349 -22.47 -10.44 -21.02
C PHE A 349 -23.31 -10.18 -19.76
N VAL A 350 -22.75 -9.46 -18.77
CA VAL A 350 -23.46 -9.15 -17.52
C VAL A 350 -24.59 -8.15 -17.78
N LEU A 351 -24.35 -7.12 -18.60
CA LEU A 351 -25.36 -6.13 -18.94
C LEU A 351 -26.48 -6.72 -19.81
N SER A 352 -26.16 -7.58 -20.79
CA SER A 352 -27.19 -8.25 -21.62
C SER A 352 -28.08 -9.16 -20.80
N THR A 353 -27.51 -9.87 -19.82
CA THR A 353 -28.26 -10.76 -18.92
C THR A 353 -29.14 -9.96 -17.95
N LEU A 354 -28.64 -8.85 -17.40
CA LEU A 354 -29.39 -7.97 -16.52
C LEU A 354 -30.54 -7.26 -17.26
N ILE A 355 -30.31 -6.79 -18.49
CA ILE A 355 -31.33 -6.14 -19.30
C ILE A 355 -32.41 -7.15 -19.75
N TYR A 356 -32.05 -8.38 -20.09
CA TYR A 356 -33.03 -9.43 -20.39
C TYR A 356 -33.97 -9.67 -19.20
N ILE A 357 -33.46 -9.72 -17.98
CA ILE A 357 -34.27 -9.87 -16.76
C ILE A 357 -35.21 -8.67 -16.58
N LEU A 358 -34.72 -7.45 -16.83
CA LEU A 358 -35.47 -6.20 -16.70
C LEU A 358 -36.59 -6.06 -17.74
N LEU A 359 -36.34 -6.43 -19.00
CA LEU A 359 -37.33 -6.38 -20.09
C LEU A 359 -38.40 -7.45 -19.90
N VAL A 360 -38.02 -8.68 -19.54
CA VAL A 360 -38.96 -9.80 -19.33
C VAL A 360 -39.86 -9.58 -18.10
N HIS A 361 -39.39 -8.83 -17.08
CA HIS A 361 -40.21 -8.53 -15.90
C HIS A 361 -41.06 -7.26 -16.05
N SER A 362 -40.73 -6.31 -16.93
CA SER A 362 -41.59 -5.14 -17.16
C SER A 362 -42.81 -5.41 -18.04
N GLU A 363 -42.87 -6.56 -18.72
CA GLU A 363 -44.05 -6.97 -19.53
C GLU A 363 -45.09 -7.77 -18.71
N LYS A 364 -44.87 -7.97 -17.40
CA LYS A 364 -45.76 -8.74 -16.51
C LYS A 364 -46.52 -7.92 -15.45
N GLN A 365 -46.54 -6.60 -15.56
CA GLN A 365 -47.44 -5.70 -14.83
C GLN A 365 -48.16 -4.81 -15.85
#